data_AF-A0A135V7W3-F1
#
_entry.id   AF-A0A135V7W3-F1
#
_cell.length_a   1.000
_cell.length_b   1.000
_cell.length_c   1.000
_cell.angle_alpha   90.00
_cell.angle_beta   90.00
_cell.angle_gamma   90.00
#
_symmetry.space_group_name_H-M   'P 1'
#
loop_
_entity.id
_entity.type
_entity.pdbx_description
1 polymer ?
#
loop_
_entity_poly.entity_id
_entity_poly.type
_entity_poly.pdbx_seq_one_letter_code
_entity_poly.pdbx_strand_id
1 'polypeptide(L)'
;MGILFLITLVLLCPYRSVLGRETLAPRRTGSQAPSPSGSGMPWATGARACSLVSNYSLHWGPAGASDLACVPTVRIPAELAAACLRSVPNQEHAAAELIRSLRAYVQWHSSLAWLRQPPPTYPFPPVNVDAGLLSLGAQVAARRFESEYDFQVQLSRLFVSARDPHLHFEGDVFKPFLFKNDLLSDIVSISADGIELPKLYHSRASAARPGPAIVRINGLDAAVLVEQLGNERTSLRDPDSQWNFHFPSYAAPHRSLPLSSSSEFFSKRISIEYEDGTSSSQDSYAVLRPHVNFTAICSGQAFYQRFCTPGQQRPSSWTDRHRRAGEHGGAANRTGSCASQDAFITGSFLNRTYYNDVAVLAIHTFGADEGDAGPPMDYHPAGRPGHTPRLRATMSEFLAASRDNRMRRLVIDLTGSAGTSLSAALTLLYLVGALSAWALPVDQ
;
A
#
# COMPACT_ATOMS: atom_id res chain seq x y z
N MET A 1 -5.91 33.37 37.05
CA MET A 1 -5.90 31.90 36.88
C MET A 1 -5.45 31.61 35.45
N GLY A 2 -4.21 31.17 35.27
CA GLY A 2 -3.62 30.93 33.94
C GLY A 2 -4.05 29.59 33.35
N ILE A 3 -4.20 29.54 32.02
CA ILE A 3 -4.43 28.31 31.27
C ILE A 3 -3.21 28.06 30.38
N LEU A 4 -2.54 26.95 30.65
CA LEU A 4 -1.40 26.41 29.93
C LEU A 4 -1.87 25.86 28.56
N PHE A 5 -1.30 26.35 27.45
CA PHE A 5 -1.47 25.67 26.16
C PHE A 5 -0.54 24.45 26.12
N LEU A 6 -1.11 23.27 26.34
CA LEU A 6 -0.42 22.01 26.07
C LEU A 6 -0.44 21.78 24.55
N ILE A 7 0.68 22.03 23.87
CA ILE A 7 0.91 21.46 22.54
C ILE A 7 1.28 20.00 22.77
N THR A 8 0.27 19.12 22.80
CA THR A 8 0.51 17.69 22.84
C THR A 8 0.90 17.22 21.45
N LEU A 9 2.20 17.24 21.15
CA LEU A 9 2.74 16.38 20.12
C LEU A 9 2.67 14.96 20.69
N VAL A 10 1.70 14.15 20.26
CA VAL A 10 1.66 12.72 20.62
C VAL A 10 2.77 12.04 19.83
N LEU A 11 4.00 12.15 20.34
CA LEU A 11 5.08 11.22 20.04
C LEU A 11 4.81 9.98 20.89
N LEU A 12 4.44 8.87 20.25
CA LEU A 12 4.43 7.57 20.90
C LEU A 12 5.84 7.30 21.44
N CYS A 13 5.92 7.08 22.75
CA CYS A 13 7.17 6.89 23.49
C CYS A 13 7.85 5.58 23.03
N PRO A 14 9.20 5.52 22.96
CA PRO A 14 9.92 4.33 22.51
C PRO A 14 9.69 3.13 23.44
N TYR A 15 9.35 2.01 22.83
CA TYR A 15 9.13 0.73 23.50
C TYR A 15 10.41 0.22 24.16
N ARG A 16 10.31 -0.18 25.44
CA ARG A 16 11.35 -0.89 26.17
C ARG A 16 11.18 -2.38 25.86
N SER A 17 12.04 -2.91 24.99
CA SER A 17 12.06 -4.32 24.63
C SER A 17 12.39 -5.19 25.85
N VAL A 18 11.39 -5.92 26.36
CA VAL A 18 11.59 -7.07 27.25
C VAL A 18 11.78 -8.29 26.35
N LEU A 19 13.01 -8.47 25.86
CA LEU A 19 13.41 -9.74 25.25
C LEU A 19 13.70 -10.74 26.37
N GLY A 20 12.68 -11.51 26.74
CA GLY A 20 12.83 -12.79 27.43
C GLY A 20 13.54 -13.76 26.49
N ARG A 21 14.79 -14.07 26.81
CA ARG A 21 15.67 -14.95 26.04
C ARG A 21 15.34 -16.41 26.37
N GLU A 22 14.40 -17.02 25.66
CA GLU A 22 14.24 -18.48 25.67
C GLU A 22 14.71 -19.07 24.34
N THR A 23 15.89 -19.67 24.39
CA THR A 23 16.46 -20.54 23.37
C THR A 23 15.66 -21.84 23.26
N LEU A 24 14.95 -22.04 22.15
CA LEU A 24 14.39 -23.35 21.79
C LEU A 24 15.04 -23.86 20.50
N ALA A 25 15.88 -24.88 20.68
CA ALA A 25 16.50 -25.68 19.62
C ALA A 25 15.44 -26.55 18.89
N PRO A 26 15.68 -26.95 17.63
CA PRO A 26 14.66 -27.58 16.81
C PRO A 26 14.45 -29.05 17.17
N ARG A 27 13.22 -29.41 17.56
CA ARG A 27 12.81 -30.80 17.75
C ARG A 27 12.23 -31.34 16.44
N ARG A 28 12.93 -32.28 15.83
CA ARG A 28 12.44 -33.14 14.74
C ARG A 28 11.32 -34.04 15.27
N THR A 29 10.13 -33.96 14.70
CA THR A 29 9.14 -35.05 14.73
C THR A 29 8.53 -35.16 13.34
N GLY A 30 8.82 -36.27 12.67
CA GLY A 30 8.15 -36.65 11.44
C GLY A 30 6.70 -37.01 11.71
N SER A 31 5.80 -36.50 10.87
CA SER A 31 4.43 -36.96 10.76
C SER A 31 4.09 -36.95 9.27
N GLN A 32 3.89 -38.14 8.72
CA GLN A 32 3.38 -38.36 7.37
C GLN A 32 1.95 -37.82 7.29
N ALA A 33 1.69 -36.92 6.34
CA ALA A 33 0.34 -36.49 6.02
C ALA A 33 -0.36 -37.54 5.12
N PRO A 34 -1.63 -37.88 5.36
CA PRO A 34 -2.37 -38.86 4.56
C PRO A 34 -2.81 -38.29 3.20
N SER A 35 -2.75 -39.14 2.19
CA SER A 35 -3.21 -38.86 0.82
C SER A 35 -4.71 -38.55 0.75
N PRO A 36 -5.15 -37.50 0.04
CA PRO A 36 -6.57 -37.33 -0.27
C PRO A 36 -6.89 -38.00 -1.61
N SER A 37 -7.61 -39.12 -1.54
CA SER A 37 -8.38 -39.66 -2.66
C SER A 37 -9.67 -38.85 -2.81
N GLY A 38 -9.73 -38.01 -3.84
CA GLY A 38 -10.93 -37.26 -4.21
C GLY A 38 -10.90 -36.95 -5.71
N SER A 39 -11.84 -37.52 -6.44
CA SER A 39 -12.03 -37.36 -7.88
C SER A 39 -12.30 -35.90 -8.26
N GLY A 40 -11.27 -35.20 -8.75
CA GLY A 40 -11.35 -33.86 -9.34
C GLY A 40 -10.88 -33.88 -10.79
N MET A 41 -11.54 -33.07 -11.63
CA MET A 41 -11.18 -32.79 -13.02
C MET A 41 -9.66 -32.69 -13.26
N PRO A 42 -9.10 -33.18 -14.38
CA PRO A 42 -7.67 -33.11 -14.64
C PRO A 42 -7.24 -31.64 -14.76
N TRP A 43 -6.61 -31.15 -13.71
CA TRP A 43 -6.06 -29.81 -13.62
C TRP A 43 -5.00 -29.62 -14.71
N ALA A 44 -5.02 -28.44 -15.33
CA ALA A 44 -4.11 -28.09 -16.40
C ALA A 44 -2.66 -28.23 -15.93
N THR A 45 -1.87 -29.04 -16.64
CA THR A 45 -0.43 -28.85 -16.68
C THR A 45 -0.13 -27.37 -16.97
N GLY A 46 0.85 -26.78 -16.28
CA GLY A 46 1.12 -25.33 -16.36
C GLY A 46 1.18 -24.76 -17.79
N ALA A 47 1.57 -25.61 -18.77
CA ALA A 47 1.55 -25.30 -20.19
C ALA A 47 0.21 -24.81 -20.76
N ARG A 48 -0.94 -25.21 -20.19
CA ARG A 48 -2.28 -24.82 -20.65
C ARG A 48 -2.92 -23.71 -19.81
N ALA A 49 -2.35 -23.33 -18.67
CA ALA A 49 -2.99 -22.38 -17.76
C ALA A 49 -3.27 -21.02 -18.42
N CYS A 50 -2.29 -20.45 -19.13
CA CYS A 50 -2.50 -19.18 -19.83
C CYS A 50 -3.57 -19.27 -20.92
N SER A 51 -3.64 -20.37 -21.67
CA SER A 51 -4.68 -20.57 -22.68
C SER A 51 -6.09 -20.59 -22.08
N LEU A 52 -6.25 -21.21 -20.90
CA LEU A 52 -7.51 -21.21 -20.19
C LEU A 52 -7.87 -19.79 -19.73
N VAL A 53 -6.92 -19.04 -19.18
CA VAL A 53 -7.15 -17.62 -18.82
C VAL A 53 -7.51 -16.78 -20.04
N SER A 54 -6.85 -16.99 -21.19
CA SER A 54 -7.21 -16.33 -22.45
C SER A 54 -8.66 -16.63 -22.83
N ASN A 55 -9.14 -17.87 -22.65
CA ASN A 55 -10.55 -18.19 -22.90
C ASN A 55 -11.50 -17.47 -21.94
N TYR A 56 -11.16 -17.35 -20.65
CA TYR A 56 -11.93 -16.54 -19.69
C TYR A 56 -12.06 -15.07 -20.17
N SER A 57 -11.01 -14.53 -20.80
CA SER A 57 -11.03 -13.16 -21.34
C SER A 57 -11.88 -12.99 -22.61
N LEU A 58 -12.03 -14.06 -23.40
CA LEU A 58 -12.79 -14.03 -24.67
C LEU A 58 -14.30 -14.08 -24.47
N HIS A 59 -14.77 -14.74 -23.40
CA HIS A 59 -16.20 -14.86 -23.12
C HIS A 59 -16.87 -13.53 -22.71
N TRP A 60 -16.09 -12.45 -22.53
CA TRP A 60 -16.59 -11.12 -22.12
C TRP A 60 -15.87 -9.95 -22.81
N GLY A 61 -15.56 -10.08 -24.10
CA GLY A 61 -15.25 -8.93 -24.96
C GLY A 61 -16.51 -8.11 -25.27
N PRO A 62 -16.42 -6.79 -25.55
CA PRO A 62 -17.58 -5.96 -25.80
C PRO A 62 -18.18 -6.31 -27.16
N ALA A 63 -19.11 -7.27 -27.19
CA ALA A 63 -20.10 -7.32 -28.25
C ALA A 63 -21.10 -6.17 -28.00
N GLY A 64 -20.73 -4.95 -28.41
CA GLY A 64 -21.69 -3.86 -28.63
C GLY A 64 -22.17 -3.02 -27.44
N ALA A 65 -21.54 -3.07 -26.26
CA ALA A 65 -21.93 -2.16 -25.17
C ALA A 65 -21.22 -0.79 -25.31
N SER A 66 -21.95 0.19 -25.82
CA SER A 66 -21.56 1.61 -25.88
C SER A 66 -21.50 2.31 -24.51
N ASP A 67 -21.78 1.59 -23.42
CA ASP A 67 -21.69 2.10 -22.05
C ASP A 67 -20.54 1.45 -21.28
N LEU A 68 -19.46 2.21 -21.10
CA LEU A 68 -18.27 1.84 -20.30
C LEU A 68 -18.54 1.66 -18.79
N ALA A 69 -19.79 1.84 -18.33
CA ALA A 69 -20.13 1.88 -16.91
C ALA A 69 -20.45 0.52 -16.28
N CYS A 70 -20.63 -0.55 -17.06
CA CYS A 70 -21.09 -1.84 -16.53
C CYS A 70 -20.50 -3.06 -17.27
N VAL A 71 -19.18 -3.08 -17.48
CA VAL A 71 -18.51 -4.32 -17.90
C VAL A 71 -18.25 -5.16 -16.65
N PRO A 72 -18.90 -6.33 -16.46
CA PRO A 72 -18.65 -7.18 -15.31
C PRO A 72 -17.18 -7.61 -15.31
N THR A 73 -16.52 -7.45 -14.15
CA THR A 73 -15.12 -7.85 -14.00
C THR A 73 -15.01 -9.37 -14.06
N VAL A 74 -14.29 -9.90 -15.05
CA VAL A 74 -14.07 -11.35 -15.19
C VAL A 74 -13.29 -11.85 -13.98
N ARG A 75 -13.91 -12.76 -13.21
CA ARG A 75 -13.27 -13.46 -12.09
C ARG A 75 -12.65 -14.76 -12.58
N ILE A 76 -11.33 -14.85 -12.49
CA ILE A 76 -10.53 -16.02 -12.83
C ILE A 76 -10.16 -16.70 -11.50
N PRO A 77 -10.23 -18.04 -11.37
CA PRO A 77 -9.72 -18.70 -10.16
C PRO A 77 -8.26 -18.30 -9.89
N ALA A 78 -7.92 -17.87 -8.67
CA ALA A 78 -6.59 -17.32 -8.37
C ALA A 78 -5.49 -18.34 -8.67
N GLU A 79 -5.71 -19.61 -8.35
CA GLU A 79 -4.77 -20.70 -8.64
C GLU A 79 -4.52 -20.87 -10.16
N LEU A 80 -5.53 -20.65 -11.00
CA LEU A 80 -5.38 -20.72 -12.46
C LEU A 80 -4.52 -19.57 -13.00
N ALA A 81 -4.76 -18.35 -12.52
CA ALA A 81 -3.94 -17.19 -12.88
C ALA A 81 -2.50 -17.34 -12.39
N ALA A 82 -2.30 -17.84 -11.15
CA ALA A 82 -0.98 -18.13 -10.61
C ALA A 82 -0.25 -19.23 -11.41
N ALA A 83 -0.97 -20.28 -11.84
CA ALA A 83 -0.40 -21.30 -12.72
C ALA A 83 0.02 -20.75 -14.08
N CYS A 84 -0.72 -19.77 -14.63
CA CYS A 84 -0.28 -19.06 -15.84
C CYS A 84 1.01 -18.26 -15.58
N LEU A 85 1.08 -17.47 -14.52
CA LEU A 85 2.29 -16.72 -14.15
C LEU A 85 3.50 -17.62 -13.96
N ARG A 86 3.34 -18.76 -13.27
CA ARG A 86 4.41 -19.75 -13.08
C ARG A 86 4.79 -20.53 -14.36
N SER A 87 3.97 -20.46 -15.41
CA SER A 87 4.33 -21.04 -16.72
C SER A 87 5.21 -20.11 -17.57
N VAL A 88 5.37 -18.85 -17.16
CA VAL A 88 6.16 -17.84 -17.88
C VAL A 88 7.65 -18.15 -17.71
N PRO A 89 8.41 -18.43 -18.78
CA PRO A 89 9.81 -18.82 -18.66
C PRO A 89 10.67 -17.64 -18.20
N ASN A 90 11.61 -17.88 -17.29
CA ASN A 90 12.65 -16.92 -16.97
C ASN A 90 13.70 -16.90 -18.09
N GLN A 91 13.81 -15.79 -18.81
CA GLN A 91 14.79 -15.63 -19.90
C GLN A 91 16.12 -15.15 -19.32
N GLU A 92 17.13 -16.01 -19.25
CA GLU A 92 18.32 -15.75 -18.42
C GLU A 92 19.10 -14.52 -18.88
N HIS A 93 19.23 -14.33 -20.20
CA HIS A 93 19.91 -13.15 -20.75
C HIS A 93 19.18 -11.85 -20.37
N ALA A 94 17.86 -11.79 -20.58
CA ALA A 94 17.07 -10.61 -20.25
C ALA A 94 17.02 -10.35 -18.73
N ALA A 95 16.91 -11.40 -17.91
CA ALA A 95 16.96 -11.29 -16.46
C ALA A 95 18.34 -10.77 -15.97
N ALA A 96 19.44 -11.21 -16.58
CA ALA A 96 20.78 -10.70 -16.28
C ALA A 96 20.93 -9.21 -16.67
N GLU A 97 20.39 -8.80 -17.82
CA GLU A 97 20.34 -7.39 -18.24
C GLU A 97 19.51 -6.52 -17.28
N LEU A 98 18.36 -7.03 -16.83
CA LEU A 98 17.53 -6.35 -15.83
C LEU A 98 18.29 -6.16 -14.53
N ILE A 99 18.97 -7.19 -14.03
CA ILE A 99 19.77 -7.11 -12.80
C ILE A 99 20.87 -6.06 -12.94
N ARG A 100 21.57 -6.03 -14.09
CA ARG A 100 22.61 -5.03 -14.34
C ARG A 100 22.04 -3.61 -14.32
N SER A 101 20.88 -3.42 -14.93
CA SER A 101 20.18 -2.13 -14.98
C SER A 101 19.71 -1.71 -13.59
N LEU A 102 19.15 -2.63 -12.81
CA LEU A 102 18.73 -2.37 -11.43
C LEU A 102 19.91 -2.06 -10.52
N ARG A 103 21.07 -2.70 -10.72
CA ARG A 103 22.30 -2.34 -10.00
C ARG A 103 22.69 -0.89 -10.28
N ALA A 104 22.69 -0.47 -11.55
CA ALA A 104 22.96 0.92 -11.89
C ALA A 104 21.93 1.88 -11.25
N TYR A 105 20.65 1.52 -11.25
CA TYR A 105 19.57 2.28 -10.62
C TYR A 105 19.77 2.45 -9.11
N VAL A 106 20.02 1.36 -8.37
CA VAL A 106 20.12 1.43 -6.90
C VAL A 106 21.33 2.22 -6.42
N GLN A 107 22.42 2.32 -7.21
CA GLN A 107 23.59 3.11 -6.82
C GLN A 107 23.31 4.61 -6.63
N TRP A 108 22.20 5.12 -7.18
CA TRP A 108 21.76 6.51 -6.97
C TRP A 108 21.00 6.71 -5.65
N HIS A 109 20.73 5.63 -4.90
CA HIS A 109 19.94 5.69 -3.69
C HIS A 109 20.80 6.10 -2.47
N SER A 110 20.46 7.22 -1.85
CA SER A 110 21.28 7.85 -0.81
C SER A 110 21.35 7.05 0.50
N SER A 111 20.39 6.17 0.78
CA SER A 111 20.31 5.46 2.06
C SER A 111 21.10 4.14 2.10
N LEU A 112 21.71 3.69 0.99
CA LEU A 112 22.33 2.36 0.89
C LEU A 112 23.34 2.03 2.00
N ALA A 113 24.16 3.02 2.41
CA ALA A 113 25.13 2.81 3.48
C ALA A 113 24.46 2.51 4.83
N TRP A 114 23.36 3.20 5.13
CA TRP A 114 22.56 3.04 6.34
C TRP A 114 21.73 1.77 6.33
N LEU A 115 21.21 1.36 5.16
CA LEU A 115 20.51 0.08 5.03
C LEU A 115 21.46 -1.09 5.30
N ARG A 116 22.70 -1.02 4.81
CA ARG A 116 23.70 -2.07 5.01
C ARG A 116 24.19 -2.17 6.45
N GLN A 117 24.29 -1.04 7.14
CA GLN A 117 24.78 -0.94 8.52
C GLN A 117 23.91 0.04 9.30
N PRO A 118 22.69 -0.38 9.67
CA PRO A 118 21.78 0.50 10.38
C PRO A 118 22.25 0.68 11.83
N PRO A 119 21.84 1.78 12.49
CA PRO A 119 22.06 1.96 13.92
C PRO A 119 21.49 0.78 14.73
N PRO A 120 22.05 0.43 15.90
CA PRO A 120 21.53 -0.68 16.73
C PRO A 120 20.07 -0.53 17.16
N THR A 121 19.53 0.69 17.14
CA THR A 121 18.13 0.99 17.48
C THR A 121 17.17 0.82 16.29
N TYR A 122 17.67 0.55 15.09
CA TYR A 122 16.82 0.33 13.93
C TYR A 122 16.10 -1.02 14.08
N PRO A 123 14.76 -1.07 13.95
CA PRO A 123 13.99 -2.27 14.29
C PRO A 123 14.04 -3.38 13.23
N PHE A 124 14.66 -3.13 12.07
CA PHE A 124 14.74 -4.10 10.98
C PHE A 124 16.16 -4.59 10.72
N PRO A 125 16.30 -5.79 10.12
CA PRO A 125 17.61 -6.32 9.77
C PRO A 125 18.38 -5.41 8.78
N PRO A 126 19.72 -5.42 8.81
CA PRO A 126 20.53 -4.81 7.76
C PRO A 126 20.25 -5.45 6.41
N VAL A 127 20.22 -4.63 5.36
CA VAL A 127 20.02 -5.06 3.97
C VAL A 127 21.08 -4.44 3.07
N ASN A 128 21.72 -5.29 2.27
CA ASN A 128 22.60 -4.85 1.20
C ASN A 128 21.92 -5.14 -0.15
N VAL A 129 21.25 -4.12 -0.70
CA VAL A 129 20.47 -4.24 -1.95
C VAL A 129 21.36 -4.63 -3.13
N ASP A 130 22.55 -4.03 -3.28
CA ASP A 130 23.48 -4.35 -4.37
C ASP A 130 23.98 -5.81 -4.30
N ALA A 131 24.35 -6.28 -3.10
CA ALA A 131 24.74 -7.67 -2.90
C ALA A 131 23.57 -8.64 -3.12
N GLY A 132 22.36 -8.26 -2.75
CA GLY A 132 21.14 -9.01 -3.05
C GLY A 132 20.92 -9.15 -4.56
N LEU A 133 21.08 -8.08 -5.33
CA LEU A 133 20.97 -8.10 -6.79
C LEU A 133 22.05 -9.00 -7.42
N LEU A 134 23.29 -8.95 -6.93
CA LEU A 134 24.35 -9.87 -7.34
C LEU A 134 24.00 -11.33 -7.06
N SER A 135 23.46 -11.63 -5.87
CA SER A 135 23.02 -12.97 -5.49
C SER A 135 21.91 -13.49 -6.41
N LEU A 136 20.92 -12.64 -6.72
CA LEU A 136 19.87 -12.97 -7.70
C LEU A 136 20.47 -13.20 -9.09
N GLY A 137 21.48 -12.43 -9.49
CA GLY A 137 22.18 -12.60 -10.78
C GLY A 137 22.90 -13.94 -10.88
N ALA A 138 23.55 -14.37 -9.80
CA ALA A 138 24.16 -15.70 -9.73
C ALA A 138 23.11 -16.82 -9.83
N GLN A 139 21.94 -16.64 -9.22
CA GLN A 139 20.83 -17.59 -9.31
C GLN A 139 20.23 -17.68 -10.73
N VAL A 140 20.11 -16.54 -11.43
CA VAL A 140 19.71 -16.51 -12.85
C VAL A 140 20.72 -17.29 -13.70
N ALA A 141 22.02 -17.00 -13.55
CA ALA A 141 23.08 -17.69 -14.32
C ALA A 141 23.10 -19.21 -14.05
N ALA A 142 22.74 -19.62 -12.84
CA ALA A 142 22.63 -21.01 -12.43
C ALA A 142 21.24 -21.64 -12.72
N ARG A 143 20.35 -20.95 -13.45
CA ARG A 143 19.00 -21.43 -13.82
C ARG A 143 18.16 -21.89 -12.62
N ARG A 144 18.20 -21.13 -11.53
CA ARG A 144 17.50 -21.50 -10.28
C ARG A 144 16.07 -21.02 -10.17
N PHE A 145 15.60 -20.18 -11.10
CA PHE A 145 14.22 -19.72 -11.13
C PHE A 145 13.39 -20.60 -12.07
N GLU A 146 12.30 -21.15 -11.54
CA GLU A 146 11.37 -21.98 -12.33
C GLU A 146 10.57 -21.14 -13.33
N SER A 147 10.34 -19.87 -13.01
CA SER A 147 9.56 -18.94 -13.83
C SER A 147 10.03 -17.49 -13.69
N GLU A 148 9.66 -16.65 -14.65
CA GLU A 148 9.85 -15.19 -14.59
C GLU A 148 9.11 -14.60 -13.38
N TYR A 149 7.96 -15.19 -13.02
CA TYR A 149 7.21 -14.79 -11.84
C TYR A 149 8.01 -15.01 -10.55
N ASP A 150 8.61 -16.19 -10.37
CA ASP A 150 9.38 -16.49 -9.16
C ASP A 150 10.63 -15.60 -9.05
N PHE A 151 11.28 -15.31 -10.18
CA PHE A 151 12.38 -14.36 -10.25
C PHE A 151 11.98 -12.95 -9.83
N GLN A 152 10.92 -12.39 -10.43
CA GLN A 152 10.49 -11.01 -10.13
C GLN A 152 9.86 -10.88 -8.73
N VAL A 153 9.28 -11.95 -8.16
CA VAL A 153 8.89 -11.98 -6.73
C VAL A 153 10.12 -11.80 -5.84
N GLN A 154 11.22 -12.52 -6.10
CA GLN A 154 12.45 -12.37 -5.31
C GLN A 154 13.07 -10.98 -5.46
N LEU A 155 13.01 -10.38 -6.65
CA LEU A 155 13.38 -8.97 -6.84
C LEU A 155 12.51 -8.04 -6.00
N SER A 156 11.18 -8.15 -6.11
CA SER A 156 10.23 -7.36 -5.31
C SER A 156 10.56 -7.43 -3.81
N ARG A 157 10.83 -8.64 -3.28
CA ARG A 157 11.17 -8.83 -1.86
C ARG A 157 12.50 -8.22 -1.45
N LEU A 158 13.49 -8.22 -2.33
CA LEU A 158 14.74 -7.51 -2.07
C LEU A 158 14.50 -6.00 -1.91
N PHE A 159 13.69 -5.38 -2.78
CA PHE A 159 13.36 -3.95 -2.68
C PHE A 159 12.48 -3.65 -1.45
N VAL A 160 11.48 -4.48 -1.14
CA VAL A 160 10.68 -4.35 0.09
C VAL A 160 11.55 -4.42 1.35
N SER A 161 12.56 -5.30 1.35
CA SER A 161 13.47 -5.44 2.49
C SER A 161 14.31 -4.18 2.77
N ALA A 162 14.48 -3.29 1.79
CA ALA A 162 15.14 -2.01 1.97
C ALA A 162 14.35 -1.04 2.87
N ARG A 163 13.07 -1.34 3.17
CA ARG A 163 12.21 -0.49 4.00
C ARG A 163 12.23 0.97 3.53
N ASP A 164 12.12 1.21 2.22
CA ASP A 164 11.90 2.55 1.72
C ASP A 164 10.75 2.56 0.70
N PRO A 165 9.64 3.27 0.96
CA PRO A 165 8.55 3.38 -0.01
C PRO A 165 8.98 4.08 -1.31
N HIS A 166 10.10 4.81 -1.31
CA HIS A 166 10.65 5.47 -2.49
C HIS A 166 11.68 4.63 -3.25
N LEU A 167 12.08 3.46 -2.72
CA LEU A 167 12.93 2.50 -3.41
C LEU A 167 12.14 1.24 -3.69
N HIS A 168 11.52 1.17 -4.87
CA HIS A 168 10.71 0.02 -5.27
C HIS A 168 11.02 -0.42 -6.70
N PHE A 169 10.73 -1.68 -6.97
CA PHE A 169 10.75 -2.27 -8.30
C PHE A 169 9.41 -2.94 -8.54
N GLU A 170 8.68 -2.51 -9.56
CA GLU A 170 7.46 -3.18 -10.00
C GLU A 170 7.76 -4.02 -11.25
N GLY A 171 7.69 -5.33 -11.07
CA GLY A 171 7.92 -6.29 -12.12
C GLY A 171 6.82 -6.28 -13.19
N ASP A 172 7.21 -6.42 -14.47
CA ASP A 172 6.26 -6.45 -15.57
C ASP A 172 5.41 -7.72 -15.63
N VAL A 173 5.87 -8.81 -15.01
CA VAL A 173 5.13 -10.07 -14.88
C VAL A 173 3.84 -9.89 -14.08
N PHE A 174 3.77 -8.87 -13.22
CA PHE A 174 2.62 -8.58 -12.38
C PHE A 174 1.53 -7.76 -13.08
N LYS A 175 1.83 -7.15 -14.24
CA LYS A 175 0.92 -6.22 -14.94
C LYS A 175 -0.47 -6.80 -15.22
N PRO A 176 -0.63 -8.07 -15.63
CA PRO A 176 -1.94 -8.53 -16.11
C PRO A 176 -2.97 -8.74 -15.00
N PHE A 177 -2.55 -9.23 -13.84
CA PHE A 177 -3.46 -9.72 -12.82
C PHE A 177 -3.49 -8.81 -11.59
N LEU A 178 -4.66 -8.78 -10.96
CA LEU A 178 -4.82 -8.38 -9.57
C LEU A 178 -5.53 -9.52 -8.85
N PHE A 179 -4.86 -10.13 -7.88
CA PHE A 179 -5.42 -11.17 -7.03
C PHE A 179 -6.26 -10.54 -5.94
N LYS A 180 -7.44 -11.10 -5.69
CA LYS A 180 -8.44 -10.56 -4.78
C LYS A 180 -9.08 -11.63 -3.90
N ASN A 181 -9.49 -11.21 -2.71
CA ASN A 181 -10.36 -11.96 -1.83
C ASN A 181 -11.31 -10.98 -1.10
N ASP A 182 -12.61 -11.07 -1.38
CA ASP A 182 -13.61 -10.14 -0.85
C ASP A 182 -13.82 -10.33 0.66
N LEU A 183 -13.53 -11.52 1.21
CA LEU A 183 -13.68 -11.81 2.64
C LEU A 183 -12.75 -10.95 3.52
N LEU A 184 -11.65 -10.43 2.97
CA LEU A 184 -10.72 -9.53 3.67
C LEU A 184 -10.79 -8.08 3.16
N SER A 185 -11.78 -7.74 2.33
CA SER A 185 -11.83 -6.45 1.64
C SER A 185 -12.22 -5.27 2.51
N ASP A 186 -12.81 -5.53 3.67
CA ASP A 186 -13.35 -4.50 4.55
C ASP A 186 -12.82 -4.63 5.98
N ILE A 187 -11.63 -5.22 6.17
CA ILE A 187 -11.06 -5.37 7.50
C ILE A 187 -10.59 -4.01 8.04
N VAL A 188 -10.93 -3.76 9.30
CA VAL A 188 -10.53 -2.59 10.08
C VAL A 188 -9.85 -3.02 11.37
N SER A 189 -8.99 -2.16 11.89
CA SER A 189 -8.30 -2.33 13.18
C SER A 189 -8.90 -1.34 14.18
N ILE A 190 -9.50 -1.84 15.26
CA ILE A 190 -10.23 -1.02 16.24
C ILE A 190 -9.69 -1.31 17.64
N SER A 191 -9.20 -0.26 18.30
CA SER A 191 -9.00 -0.22 19.75
C SER A 191 -10.29 0.28 20.42
N ALA A 192 -10.74 -0.41 21.47
CA ALA A 192 -12.02 -0.10 22.11
C ALA A 192 -12.00 1.24 22.85
N ASP A 193 -10.86 1.59 23.45
CA ASP A 193 -10.65 2.77 24.29
C ASP A 193 -9.49 3.66 23.82
N GLY A 194 -8.76 3.25 22.76
CA GLY A 194 -7.57 3.94 22.26
C GLY A 194 -6.32 3.68 23.09
N ILE A 195 -6.37 2.75 24.06
CA ILE A 195 -5.26 2.36 24.94
C ILE A 195 -4.97 0.87 24.77
N GLU A 196 -6.01 0.03 24.77
CA GLU A 196 -5.89 -1.40 24.52
C GLU A 196 -5.42 -1.69 23.10
N LEU A 197 -4.70 -2.81 22.92
CA LEU A 197 -4.27 -3.26 21.61
C LEU A 197 -5.48 -3.46 20.69
N PRO A 198 -5.40 -2.99 19.43
CA PRO A 198 -6.54 -3.06 18.55
C PRO A 198 -6.80 -4.50 18.11
N LYS A 199 -8.09 -4.85 18.02
CA LYS A 199 -8.56 -6.09 17.42
C LYS A 199 -9.00 -5.85 15.98
N LEU A 200 -9.08 -6.92 15.20
CA LEU A 200 -9.49 -6.87 13.80
C LEU A 200 -10.98 -7.18 13.65
N TYR A 201 -11.67 -6.42 12.81
CA TYR A 201 -13.10 -6.55 12.57
C TYR A 201 -13.43 -6.28 11.11
N HIS A 202 -14.65 -6.60 10.69
CA HIS A 202 -15.23 -6.07 9.45
C HIS A 202 -15.68 -4.60 9.64
N SER A 203 -15.67 -3.83 8.56
CA SER A 203 -15.90 -2.36 8.54
C SER A 203 -17.21 -1.87 9.16
N ARG A 204 -18.20 -2.76 9.31
CA ARG A 204 -19.48 -2.45 9.99
C ARG A 204 -19.32 -2.36 11.51
N ALA A 205 -18.19 -2.81 12.06
CA ALA A 205 -17.85 -2.71 13.46
C ALA A 205 -17.50 -1.28 13.87
N SER A 206 -17.69 -0.98 15.15
CA SER A 206 -17.26 0.26 15.79
C SER A 206 -16.87 0.00 17.24
N ALA A 207 -16.13 0.91 17.89
CA ALA A 207 -15.82 0.77 19.32
C ALA A 207 -17.06 0.57 20.20
N ALA A 208 -18.19 1.19 19.85
CA ALA A 208 -19.46 1.04 20.56
C ALA A 208 -20.21 -0.28 20.24
N ARG A 209 -19.93 -0.88 19.08
CA ARG A 209 -20.58 -2.12 18.59
C ARG A 209 -19.57 -2.89 17.73
N PRO A 210 -18.60 -3.58 18.35
CA PRO A 210 -17.51 -4.20 17.59
C PRO A 210 -17.95 -5.45 16.82
N GLY A 211 -18.99 -6.16 17.29
CA GLY A 211 -19.26 -7.52 16.80
C GLY A 211 -18.12 -8.48 17.19
N PRO A 212 -18.10 -9.70 16.66
CA PRO A 212 -17.06 -10.67 16.99
C PRO A 212 -15.75 -10.32 16.27
N ALA A 213 -14.65 -10.26 17.00
CA ALA A 213 -13.33 -10.00 16.45
C ALA A 213 -12.82 -11.17 15.60
N ILE A 214 -12.04 -10.86 14.58
CA ILE A 214 -11.26 -11.83 13.79
C ILE A 214 -10.04 -12.24 14.61
N VAL A 215 -9.94 -13.51 14.96
CA VAL A 215 -8.85 -14.05 15.78
C VAL A 215 -7.86 -14.88 14.97
N ARG A 216 -8.32 -15.52 13.88
CA ARG A 216 -7.42 -16.23 12.96
C ARG A 216 -7.74 -15.98 11.50
N ILE A 217 -6.70 -15.99 10.69
CA ILE A 217 -6.77 -16.01 9.23
C ILE A 217 -5.91 -17.18 8.74
N ASN A 218 -6.50 -18.10 7.99
CA ASN A 218 -5.85 -19.34 7.54
C ASN A 218 -5.22 -20.16 8.68
N GLY A 219 -5.88 -20.19 9.86
CA GLY A 219 -5.41 -20.90 11.05
C GLY A 219 -4.26 -20.22 11.81
N LEU A 220 -3.71 -19.12 11.30
CA LEU A 220 -2.71 -18.30 11.98
C LEU A 220 -3.39 -17.21 12.81
N ASP A 221 -2.79 -16.84 13.94
CA ASP A 221 -3.22 -15.66 14.70
C ASP A 221 -3.28 -14.43 13.79
N ALA A 222 -4.42 -13.74 13.79
CA ALA A 222 -4.69 -12.70 12.81
C ALA A 222 -3.76 -11.49 12.99
N ALA A 223 -3.45 -11.09 14.22
CA ALA A 223 -2.55 -9.97 14.48
C ALA A 223 -1.11 -10.30 14.06
N VAL A 224 -0.64 -11.50 14.42
CA VAL A 224 0.68 -11.99 14.01
C VAL A 224 0.80 -12.04 12.48
N LEU A 225 -0.24 -12.50 11.77
CA LEU A 225 -0.23 -12.52 10.31
C LEU A 225 -0.14 -11.11 9.71
N VAL A 226 -0.85 -10.13 10.27
CA VAL A 226 -0.78 -8.74 9.78
C VAL A 226 0.63 -8.15 9.98
N GLU A 227 1.26 -8.39 11.13
CA GLU A 227 2.65 -7.98 11.37
C GLU A 227 3.63 -8.65 10.39
N GLN A 228 3.45 -9.95 10.14
CA GLN A 228 4.24 -10.68 9.14
C GLN A 228 4.06 -10.09 7.75
N LEU A 229 2.83 -9.78 7.34
CA LEU A 229 2.54 -9.13 6.05
C LEU A 229 3.16 -7.74 5.98
N GLY A 230 3.15 -6.95 7.07
CA GLY A 230 3.90 -5.70 7.17
C GLY A 230 5.36 -5.93 6.79
N ASN A 231 6.01 -6.81 7.54
CA ASN A 231 7.43 -7.12 7.38
C ASN A 231 7.76 -7.72 6.00
N GLU A 232 6.86 -8.44 5.37
CA GLU A 232 7.15 -9.12 4.11
C GLU A 232 6.75 -8.34 2.87
N ARG A 233 5.78 -7.42 2.96
CA ARG A 233 5.07 -6.84 1.81
C ARG A 233 5.06 -5.33 1.79
N THR A 234 5.45 -4.68 2.88
CA THR A 234 5.46 -3.23 2.99
C THR A 234 6.89 -2.72 3.19
N SER A 235 7.21 -1.63 2.53
CA SER A 235 8.52 -0.99 2.60
C SER A 235 8.55 0.18 3.59
N LEU A 236 7.63 0.23 4.56
CA LEU A 236 7.63 1.30 5.55
C LEU A 236 8.68 1.05 6.65
N ARG A 237 9.27 2.14 7.16
CA ARG A 237 10.42 2.13 8.10
C ARG A 237 10.05 1.98 9.57
N ASP A 238 8.77 1.89 9.87
CA ASP A 238 8.25 1.94 11.23
C ASP A 238 7.17 0.86 11.40
N PRO A 239 7.26 -0.03 12.42
CA PRO A 239 6.31 -1.11 12.62
C PRO A 239 4.84 -0.65 12.72
N ASP A 240 4.57 0.45 13.40
CA ASP A 240 3.21 0.98 13.55
C ASP A 240 2.66 1.47 12.22
N SER A 241 3.52 2.12 11.43
CA SER A 241 3.19 2.52 10.07
C SER A 241 2.92 1.32 9.16
N GLN A 242 3.68 0.22 9.30
CA GLN A 242 3.41 -1.03 8.57
C GLN A 242 2.04 -1.61 8.93
N TRP A 243 1.67 -1.63 10.22
CA TRP A 243 0.35 -2.07 10.68
C TRP A 243 -0.76 -1.20 10.09
N ASN A 244 -0.65 0.12 10.27
CA ASN A 244 -1.67 1.09 9.84
C ASN A 244 -1.88 1.09 8.32
N PHE A 245 -0.85 0.77 7.54
CA PHE A 245 -0.93 0.72 6.08
C PHE A 245 -1.88 -0.38 5.56
N HIS A 246 -2.18 -1.39 6.37
CA HIS A 246 -3.06 -2.49 5.98
C HIS A 246 -4.55 -2.19 6.13
N PHE A 247 -4.91 -1.09 6.79
CA PHE A 247 -6.30 -0.79 7.14
C PHE A 247 -6.76 0.56 6.57
N PRO A 248 -8.00 0.65 6.08
CA PRO A 248 -8.55 1.92 5.63
C PRO A 248 -8.66 2.90 6.79
N SER A 249 -8.32 4.15 6.52
CA SER A 249 -8.53 5.28 7.44
C SER A 249 -9.30 6.39 6.72
N TYR A 250 -9.76 7.40 7.46
CA TYR A 250 -10.39 8.57 6.83
C TYR A 250 -9.48 9.26 5.81
N ALA A 251 -8.17 9.25 6.04
CA ALA A 251 -7.19 9.88 5.17
C ALA A 251 -6.70 8.97 4.04
N ALA A 252 -6.80 7.65 4.22
CA ALA A 252 -6.41 6.65 3.22
C ALA A 252 -7.49 5.56 3.10
N PRO A 253 -8.68 5.87 2.55
CA PRO A 253 -9.83 4.95 2.56
C PRO A 253 -9.66 3.75 1.63
N HIS A 254 -8.64 3.76 0.77
CA HIS A 254 -8.34 2.71 -0.20
C HIS A 254 -7.34 1.66 0.31
N ARG A 255 -6.82 1.81 1.54
CA ARG A 255 -5.92 0.82 2.14
C ARG A 255 -6.67 -0.48 2.42
N SER A 256 -5.97 -1.59 2.26
CA SER A 256 -6.49 -2.93 2.53
C SER A 256 -5.34 -3.89 2.76
N LEU A 257 -5.64 -5.03 3.39
CA LEU A 257 -4.69 -6.10 3.58
C LEU A 257 -4.19 -6.65 2.23
N PRO A 258 -2.89 -6.97 2.07
CA PRO A 258 -2.37 -7.59 0.86
C PRO A 258 -3.08 -8.90 0.46
N LEU A 259 -3.62 -9.63 1.44
CA LEU A 259 -4.42 -10.83 1.20
C LEU A 259 -5.78 -10.55 0.54
N SER A 260 -6.30 -9.33 0.66
CA SER A 260 -7.53 -8.87 0.01
C SER A 260 -7.31 -8.43 -1.43
N SER A 261 -6.19 -7.76 -1.71
CA SER A 261 -5.89 -7.24 -3.04
C SER A 261 -4.38 -7.09 -3.25
N SER A 262 -3.80 -7.82 -4.21
CA SER A 262 -2.36 -7.84 -4.44
C SER A 262 -1.97 -8.21 -5.88
N SER A 263 -0.83 -7.70 -6.33
CA SER A 263 -0.15 -8.13 -7.56
C SER A 263 0.40 -9.56 -7.46
N GLU A 264 0.85 -9.97 -6.28
CA GLU A 264 1.35 -11.31 -6.00
C GLU A 264 0.21 -12.24 -5.56
N PHE A 265 0.30 -13.50 -5.98
CA PHE A 265 -0.58 -14.57 -5.51
C PHE A 265 -0.18 -15.00 -4.08
N PHE A 266 -1.17 -15.06 -3.19
CA PHE A 266 -0.99 -15.49 -1.80
C PHE A 266 -1.53 -16.89 -1.54
N SER A 267 -2.83 -17.07 -1.74
CA SER A 267 -3.53 -18.31 -1.43
C SER A 267 -4.70 -18.52 -2.37
N LYS A 268 -5.01 -19.78 -2.63
CA LYS A 268 -6.21 -20.23 -3.34
C LYS A 268 -7.49 -19.92 -2.56
N ARG A 269 -7.43 -20.00 -1.22
CA ARG A 269 -8.59 -19.84 -0.34
C ARG A 269 -8.17 -19.10 0.91
N ILE A 270 -9.05 -18.23 1.40
CA ILE A 270 -8.92 -17.58 2.70
C ILE A 270 -9.97 -18.15 3.64
N SER A 271 -9.58 -18.46 4.87
CA SER A 271 -10.49 -18.72 5.98
C SER A 271 -10.28 -17.70 7.10
N ILE A 272 -11.38 -17.35 7.77
CA ILE A 272 -11.41 -16.48 8.94
C ILE A 272 -12.09 -17.24 10.08
N GLU A 273 -11.52 -17.17 11.27
CA GLU A 273 -12.16 -17.59 12.52
C GLU A 273 -12.39 -16.38 13.42
N TYR A 274 -13.55 -16.34 14.05
CA TYR A 274 -13.98 -15.25 14.92
C TYR A 274 -13.92 -15.66 16.40
N GLU A 275 -13.85 -14.68 17.30
CA GLU A 275 -13.74 -14.92 18.75
C GLU A 275 -14.94 -15.65 19.36
N ASP A 276 -16.10 -15.61 18.69
CA ASP A 276 -17.31 -16.35 19.07
C ASP A 276 -17.33 -17.82 18.58
N GLY A 277 -16.25 -18.26 17.93
CA GLY A 277 -16.09 -19.62 17.40
C GLY A 277 -16.70 -19.84 16.01
N THR A 278 -17.35 -18.84 15.41
CA THR A 278 -17.82 -18.92 14.03
C THR A 278 -16.66 -18.82 13.04
N SER A 279 -16.88 -19.25 11.79
CA SER A 279 -15.87 -19.16 10.74
C SER A 279 -16.49 -18.87 9.37
N SER A 280 -15.68 -18.33 8.47
CA SER A 280 -16.03 -18.07 7.08
C SER A 280 -14.88 -18.44 6.16
N SER A 281 -15.16 -18.81 4.92
CA SER A 281 -14.12 -19.03 3.92
C SER A 281 -14.55 -18.60 2.52
N GLN A 282 -13.58 -18.18 1.71
CA GLN A 282 -13.81 -17.77 0.34
C GLN A 282 -12.61 -18.15 -0.53
N ASP A 283 -12.89 -18.72 -1.72
CA ASP A 283 -11.87 -18.92 -2.74
C ASP A 283 -11.42 -17.55 -3.29
N SER A 284 -10.10 -17.36 -3.32
CA SER A 284 -9.48 -16.20 -3.94
C SER A 284 -9.63 -16.27 -5.44
N TYR A 285 -9.74 -15.10 -6.06
CA TYR A 285 -9.83 -14.97 -7.51
C TYR A 285 -8.79 -13.96 -8.01
N ALA A 286 -8.58 -13.93 -9.31
CA ALA A 286 -7.83 -12.90 -10.00
C ALA A 286 -8.78 -12.16 -10.95
N VAL A 287 -8.46 -10.90 -11.20
CA VAL A 287 -9.09 -10.10 -12.24
C VAL A 287 -8.01 -9.60 -13.18
N LEU A 288 -8.39 -9.39 -14.45
CA LEU A 288 -7.51 -8.66 -15.37
C LEU A 288 -7.55 -7.18 -15.02
N ARG A 289 -6.37 -6.55 -14.95
CA ARG A 289 -6.31 -5.10 -14.74
C ARG A 289 -6.93 -4.35 -15.91
N PRO A 290 -7.48 -3.14 -15.69
CA PRO A 290 -7.96 -2.30 -16.79
C PRO A 290 -6.90 -2.15 -17.89
N HIS A 291 -7.35 -2.17 -19.14
CA HIS A 291 -6.50 -2.02 -20.35
C HIS A 291 -5.55 -3.19 -20.64
N VAL A 292 -5.57 -4.27 -19.87
CA VAL A 292 -4.83 -5.50 -20.19
C VAL A 292 -5.58 -6.27 -21.27
N ASN A 293 -4.95 -6.44 -22.43
CA ASN A 293 -5.43 -7.37 -23.44
C ASN A 293 -4.79 -8.74 -23.24
N PHE A 294 -5.56 -9.67 -22.67
CA PHE A 294 -5.15 -11.05 -22.42
C PHE A 294 -5.59 -12.04 -23.53
N THR A 295 -6.18 -11.55 -24.62
CA THR A 295 -6.58 -12.41 -25.73
C THR A 295 -5.39 -13.03 -26.46
N ALA A 296 -5.58 -14.25 -26.96
CA ALA A 296 -4.59 -15.03 -27.71
C ALA A 296 -3.29 -15.31 -26.95
N ILE A 297 -3.31 -15.30 -25.61
CA ILE A 297 -2.17 -15.68 -24.78
C ILE A 297 -2.27 -17.17 -24.46
N CYS A 298 -1.74 -18.00 -25.35
CA CYS A 298 -1.92 -19.45 -25.28
C CYS A 298 -0.86 -20.19 -24.45
N SER A 299 0.20 -19.51 -24.02
CA SER A 299 1.31 -20.10 -23.26
C SER A 299 2.06 -19.06 -22.43
N GLY A 300 2.89 -19.51 -21.48
CA GLY A 300 3.78 -18.62 -20.75
C GLY A 300 4.81 -17.92 -21.65
N GLN A 301 5.24 -18.53 -22.76
CA GLN A 301 6.10 -17.87 -23.75
C GLN A 301 5.36 -16.71 -24.43
N ALA A 302 4.10 -16.88 -24.81
CA ALA A 302 3.29 -15.82 -25.38
C ALA A 302 3.04 -14.69 -24.36
N PHE A 303 2.86 -15.04 -23.09
CA PHE A 303 2.80 -14.08 -22.00
C PHE A 303 4.09 -13.26 -21.91
N TYR A 304 5.25 -13.92 -21.87
CA TYR A 304 6.55 -13.25 -21.79
C TYR A 304 6.74 -12.26 -22.93
N GLN A 305 6.45 -12.69 -24.16
CA GLN A 305 6.54 -11.85 -25.35
C GLN A 305 5.60 -10.63 -25.29
N ARG A 306 4.41 -10.79 -24.71
CA ARG A 306 3.41 -9.71 -24.63
C ARG A 306 3.72 -8.70 -23.52
N PHE A 307 4.13 -9.17 -22.34
CA PHE A 307 4.18 -8.33 -21.14
C PHE A 307 5.60 -8.04 -20.65
N CYS A 308 6.55 -8.96 -20.87
CA CYS A 308 7.91 -8.90 -20.34
C CYS A 308 8.96 -8.52 -21.39
N THR A 309 8.54 -8.28 -22.64
CA THR A 309 9.43 -7.82 -23.72
C THR A 309 9.24 -6.33 -23.95
N PRO A 310 10.29 -5.49 -23.77
CA PRO A 310 10.22 -4.06 -24.05
C PRO A 310 9.74 -3.76 -25.47
N GLY A 311 8.94 -2.69 -25.64
CA GLY A 311 8.46 -2.23 -26.95
C GLY A 311 7.28 -2.99 -27.55
N GLN A 312 6.85 -4.12 -26.96
CA GLN A 312 5.65 -4.86 -27.41
C GLN A 312 4.34 -4.36 -26.78
N GLN A 313 4.44 -3.43 -25.82
CA GLN A 313 3.28 -2.77 -25.26
C GLN A 313 2.89 -1.62 -26.21
N ARG A 314 1.70 -1.68 -26.83
CA ARG A 314 1.13 -0.48 -27.48
C ARG A 314 1.12 0.64 -26.43
N PRO A 315 1.53 1.87 -26.77
CA PRO A 315 1.41 2.98 -25.84
C PRO A 315 -0.06 3.08 -25.44
N SER A 316 -0.37 2.64 -24.22
CA SER A 316 -1.59 3.04 -23.57
C SER A 316 -1.44 4.54 -23.37
N SER A 317 -2.46 5.30 -23.75
CA SER A 317 -2.59 6.72 -23.47
C SER A 317 -2.71 6.93 -21.95
N TRP A 318 -1.62 6.69 -21.22
CA TRP A 318 -1.48 6.99 -19.80
C TRP A 318 -1.51 8.51 -19.54
N THR A 319 -1.29 9.31 -20.59
CA THR A 319 -1.18 10.76 -20.51
C THR A 319 -2.49 11.49 -20.17
N ASP A 320 -3.67 10.88 -20.31
CA ASP A 320 -4.93 11.62 -20.14
C ASP A 320 -5.74 11.31 -18.87
N ARG A 321 -5.38 10.27 -18.10
CA ARG A 321 -6.19 9.84 -16.95
C ARG A 321 -5.66 10.24 -15.57
N HIS A 322 -4.35 10.45 -15.40
CA HIS A 322 -3.82 11.05 -14.16
C HIS A 322 -4.33 12.49 -13.95
N ARG A 323 -4.64 13.20 -15.05
CA ARG A 323 -5.24 14.53 -15.00
C ARG A 323 -6.65 14.56 -14.41
N ARG A 324 -7.40 13.45 -14.43
CA ARG A 324 -8.77 13.36 -13.87
C ARG A 324 -8.86 12.62 -12.54
N ALA A 325 -7.86 11.82 -12.17
CA ALA A 325 -7.82 11.15 -10.87
C ALA A 325 -7.56 12.13 -9.70
N GLY A 326 -6.93 13.28 -9.97
CA GLY A 326 -6.79 14.37 -9.01
C GLY A 326 -8.08 15.15 -8.68
N GLU A 327 -9.19 14.91 -9.41
CA GLU A 327 -10.46 15.62 -9.22
C GLU A 327 -11.55 14.80 -8.50
N HIS A 328 -11.27 13.54 -8.15
CA HIS A 328 -12.19 12.70 -7.38
C HIS A 328 -11.52 12.16 -6.11
N GLY A 329 -10.95 13.06 -5.32
CA GLY A 329 -10.90 12.87 -3.87
C GLY A 329 -12.34 12.87 -3.37
N GLY A 330 -12.96 11.69 -3.27
CA GLY A 330 -14.26 11.54 -2.67
C GLY A 330 -14.26 12.29 -1.35
N ALA A 331 -15.15 13.28 -1.23
CA ALA A 331 -15.45 13.90 0.03
C ALA A 331 -15.91 12.77 0.97
N ALA A 332 -14.98 12.23 1.76
CA ALA A 332 -15.35 11.58 3.00
C ALA A 332 -16.30 12.58 3.67
N ASN A 333 -17.51 12.12 4.00
CA ASN A 333 -18.58 12.92 4.56
C ASN A 333 -18.12 13.45 5.93
N ARG A 334 -17.26 14.48 5.91
CA ARG A 334 -16.71 15.15 7.09
C ARG A 334 -17.88 15.95 7.65
N THR A 335 -18.28 15.58 8.85
CA THR A 335 -19.36 16.24 9.60
C THR A 335 -18.84 17.55 10.19
N GLY A 336 -18.46 18.48 9.31
CA GLY A 336 -17.89 19.79 9.63
C GLY A 336 -18.01 20.75 8.44
N SER A 337 -18.18 22.04 8.71
CA SER A 337 -18.13 23.06 7.66
C SER A 337 -16.70 23.19 7.14
N CYS A 338 -16.51 23.13 5.82
CA CYS A 338 -15.23 23.40 5.19
C CYS A 338 -14.89 24.88 5.36
N ALA A 339 -13.71 25.18 5.92
CA ALA A 339 -13.24 26.54 6.16
C ALA A 339 -12.25 27.00 5.07
N SER A 340 -11.47 26.08 4.50
CA SER A 340 -10.63 26.31 3.32
C SER A 340 -10.29 24.98 2.64
N GLN A 341 -10.08 25.00 1.32
CA GLN A 341 -9.73 23.79 0.57
C GLN A 341 -8.82 24.12 -0.63
N ASP A 342 -7.74 23.34 -0.76
CA ASP A 342 -6.96 23.16 -1.99
C ASP A 342 -6.80 21.65 -2.24
N ALA A 343 -6.31 21.23 -3.41
CA ALA A 343 -6.09 19.84 -3.79
C ALA A 343 -5.19 19.06 -2.81
N PHE A 344 -4.42 19.77 -1.98
CA PHE A 344 -3.39 19.18 -1.12
C PHE A 344 -3.63 19.42 0.39
N ILE A 345 -4.51 20.37 0.74
CA ILE A 345 -4.74 20.79 2.13
C ILE A 345 -6.23 21.06 2.31
N THR A 346 -6.79 20.58 3.41
CA THR A 346 -8.19 20.88 3.78
C THR A 346 -8.27 21.37 5.20
N GLY A 347 -8.87 22.54 5.39
CA GLY A 347 -9.24 23.10 6.68
C GLY A 347 -10.72 22.86 7.01
N SER A 348 -11.01 22.32 8.18
CA SER A 348 -12.39 22.05 8.63
C SER A 348 -12.58 22.30 10.12
N PHE A 349 -13.83 22.60 10.53
CA PHE A 349 -14.21 22.71 11.93
C PHE A 349 -15.06 21.53 12.37
N LEU A 350 -14.77 20.95 13.54
CA LEU A 350 -15.55 19.82 14.05
C LEU A 350 -16.85 20.31 14.67
N ASN A 351 -18.00 19.94 14.10
CA ASN A 351 -19.30 20.33 14.63
C ASN A 351 -19.90 19.21 15.50
N ARG A 352 -19.30 18.97 16.67
CA ARG A 352 -19.79 18.01 17.67
C ARG A 352 -19.71 18.61 19.06
N THR A 353 -20.63 18.22 19.95
CA THR A 353 -20.88 18.79 21.28
C THR A 353 -19.65 18.90 22.21
N TYR A 354 -18.56 18.18 21.91
CA TYR A 354 -17.31 18.18 22.69
C TYR A 354 -16.08 18.72 21.93
N TYR A 355 -16.22 19.04 20.65
CA TYR A 355 -15.12 19.44 19.76
C TYR A 355 -15.43 20.73 18.97
N ASN A 356 -16.41 21.51 19.43
CA ASN A 356 -16.89 22.73 18.78
C ASN A 356 -15.88 23.89 18.77
N ASP A 357 -14.77 23.76 19.47
CA ASP A 357 -13.62 24.69 19.46
C ASP A 357 -12.38 24.08 18.78
N VAL A 358 -12.54 22.96 18.05
CA VAL A 358 -11.45 22.27 17.35
C VAL A 358 -11.48 22.56 15.85
N ALA A 359 -10.36 23.12 15.38
CA ALA A 359 -10.01 23.25 13.97
C ALA A 359 -9.11 22.09 13.54
N VAL A 360 -9.37 21.50 12.37
CA VAL A 360 -8.56 20.43 11.77
C VAL A 360 -7.98 20.92 10.45
N LEU A 361 -6.65 20.96 10.37
CA LEU A 361 -5.88 21.20 9.15
C LEU A 361 -5.30 19.87 8.67
N ALA A 362 -5.91 19.28 7.65
CA ALA A 362 -5.39 18.06 7.01
C ALA A 362 -4.43 18.43 5.88
N ILE A 363 -3.21 17.88 5.91
CA ILE A 363 -2.19 18.06 4.87
C ILE A 363 -1.95 16.70 4.21
N HIS A 364 -2.37 16.59 2.96
CA HIS A 364 -2.37 15.32 2.20
C HIS A 364 -1.06 15.09 1.42
N THR A 365 -0.27 16.14 1.18
CA THR A 365 1.07 16.06 0.62
C THR A 365 1.83 17.34 0.89
N PHE A 366 3.15 17.24 0.97
CA PHE A 366 4.07 18.38 1.07
C PHE A 366 4.68 18.76 -0.28
N GLY A 367 4.53 17.90 -1.29
CA GLY A 367 4.94 18.14 -2.66
C GLY A 367 3.73 18.53 -3.50
N ALA A 368 3.82 19.68 -4.15
CA ALA A 368 3.30 19.81 -5.48
C ALA A 368 4.42 20.39 -6.34
N ASP A 369 4.55 19.83 -7.53
CA ASP A 369 5.41 20.18 -8.66
C ASP A 369 6.16 18.97 -9.24
N GLU A 370 6.26 17.84 -8.52
CA GLU A 370 6.58 16.57 -9.18
C GLU A 370 5.28 15.90 -9.62
N GLY A 371 5.01 15.98 -10.92
CA GLY A 371 3.99 15.13 -11.54
C GLY A 371 4.25 13.68 -11.16
N ASP A 372 3.20 12.98 -10.75
CA ASP A 372 3.13 11.52 -10.68
C ASP A 372 4.02 10.89 -11.76
N ALA A 373 5.12 10.25 -11.36
CA ALA A 373 5.90 9.23 -12.08
C ALA A 373 5.69 9.14 -13.61
N GLY A 374 5.86 10.25 -14.32
CA GLY A 374 5.87 10.35 -15.78
C GLY A 374 7.27 10.73 -16.26
N PRO A 375 7.63 10.44 -17.53
CA PRO A 375 8.93 10.82 -18.05
C PRO A 375 9.14 12.35 -17.93
N PRO A 376 10.39 12.82 -17.79
CA PRO A 376 10.69 14.22 -17.50
C PRO A 376 10.17 15.08 -18.65
N MET A 377 9.05 15.75 -18.42
CA MET A 377 8.52 16.77 -19.32
C MET A 377 8.89 18.13 -18.76
N ASP A 378 9.87 18.75 -19.41
CA ASP A 378 10.11 20.19 -19.41
C ASP A 378 8.81 20.91 -19.81
N TYR A 379 7.93 21.25 -18.86
CA TYR A 379 6.99 22.36 -18.99
C TYR A 379 6.25 22.62 -17.67
N HIS A 380 6.73 23.59 -16.88
CA HIS A 380 5.83 24.32 -15.98
C HIS A 380 4.98 25.27 -16.83
N PRO A 381 3.64 25.19 -16.80
CA PRO A 381 2.82 26.26 -17.37
C PRO A 381 3.07 27.52 -16.54
N ALA A 382 3.75 28.50 -17.15
CA ALA A 382 4.02 29.80 -16.56
C ALA A 382 2.73 30.43 -16.03
N GLY A 383 2.71 30.79 -14.73
CA GLY A 383 1.66 31.60 -14.13
C GLY A 383 0.95 31.02 -12.90
N ARG A 384 1.19 29.76 -12.51
CA ARG A 384 0.70 29.22 -11.23
C ARG A 384 1.76 29.44 -10.14
N PRO A 385 1.44 30.05 -8.98
CA PRO A 385 2.36 30.05 -7.85
C PRO A 385 2.71 28.60 -7.51
N GLY A 386 4.00 28.31 -7.30
CA GLY A 386 4.45 26.99 -6.86
C GLY A 386 3.77 26.56 -5.56
N HIS A 387 3.93 25.29 -5.19
CA HIS A 387 3.21 24.69 -4.05
C HIS A 387 3.38 25.44 -2.73
N THR A 388 4.59 25.91 -2.43
CA THR A 388 4.90 26.53 -1.13
C THR A 388 4.13 27.84 -0.89
N PRO A 389 4.05 28.78 -1.84
CA PRO A 389 3.16 29.95 -1.74
C PRO A 389 1.68 29.60 -1.52
N ARG A 390 1.16 28.57 -2.18
CA ARG A 390 -0.25 28.15 -2.05
C ARG A 390 -0.53 27.55 -0.67
N LEU A 391 0.33 26.64 -0.22
CA LEU A 391 0.33 26.08 1.13
C LEU A 391 0.29 27.19 2.18
N ARG A 392 1.15 28.20 2.04
CA ARG A 392 1.17 29.36 2.93
C ARG A 392 -0.15 30.12 2.91
N ALA A 393 -0.70 30.42 1.73
CA ALA A 393 -1.96 31.16 1.60
C ALA A 393 -3.15 30.41 2.22
N THR A 394 -3.36 29.14 1.87
CA THR A 394 -4.46 28.32 2.39
C THR A 394 -4.36 28.12 3.90
N MET A 395 -3.14 27.97 4.44
CA MET A 395 -2.91 27.93 5.88
C MET A 395 -3.24 29.27 6.54
N SER A 396 -2.78 30.40 6.00
CA SER A 396 -3.09 31.73 6.54
C SER A 396 -4.60 32.00 6.55
N GLU A 397 -5.31 31.67 5.48
CA GLU A 397 -6.77 31.79 5.40
C GLU A 397 -7.47 30.91 6.44
N PHE A 398 -7.05 29.64 6.56
CA PHE A 398 -7.63 28.72 7.54
C PHE A 398 -7.45 29.21 8.98
N LEU A 399 -6.27 29.75 9.30
CA LEU A 399 -5.95 30.26 10.63
C LEU A 399 -6.74 31.52 10.95
N ALA A 400 -6.94 32.41 9.96
CA ALA A 400 -7.84 33.55 10.11
C ALA A 400 -9.29 33.10 10.35
N ALA A 401 -9.81 32.16 9.56
CA ALA A 401 -11.15 31.60 9.76
C ALA A 401 -11.29 30.92 11.13
N SER A 402 -10.25 30.21 11.60
CA SER A 402 -10.22 29.59 12.92
C SER A 402 -10.34 30.62 14.04
N ARG A 403 -9.67 31.76 13.89
CA ARG A 403 -9.76 32.89 14.83
C ARG A 403 -11.17 33.50 14.84
N ASP A 404 -11.73 33.77 13.67
CA ASP A 404 -13.06 34.39 13.54
C ASP A 404 -14.15 33.50 14.14
N ASN A 405 -13.99 32.17 14.02
CA ASN A 405 -14.88 31.18 14.62
C ASN A 405 -14.53 30.83 16.08
N ARG A 406 -13.56 31.51 16.69
CA ARG A 406 -13.12 31.30 18.09
C ARG A 406 -12.68 29.87 18.40
N MET A 407 -12.09 29.18 17.41
CA MET A 407 -11.46 27.88 17.63
C MET A 407 -10.30 28.04 18.61
N ARG A 408 -10.18 27.11 19.56
CA ARG A 408 -9.17 27.14 20.63
C ARG A 408 -8.14 26.02 20.50
N ARG A 409 -8.45 24.99 19.72
CA ARG A 409 -7.61 23.80 19.54
C ARG A 409 -7.37 23.59 18.04
N LEU A 410 -6.12 23.38 17.65
CA LEU A 410 -5.74 23.06 16.27
C LEU A 410 -5.19 21.64 16.22
N VAL A 411 -5.78 20.81 15.39
CA VAL A 411 -5.26 19.49 15.00
C VAL A 411 -4.62 19.62 13.63
N ILE A 412 -3.35 19.23 13.53
CA ILE A 412 -2.66 19.09 12.24
C ILE A 412 -2.70 17.60 11.90
N ASP A 413 -3.50 17.25 10.90
CA ASP A 413 -3.68 15.89 10.45
C ASP A 413 -2.74 15.60 9.27
N LEU A 414 -1.70 14.80 9.53
CA LEU A 414 -0.72 14.34 8.54
C LEU A 414 -0.96 12.88 8.11
N THR A 415 -2.05 12.25 8.56
CA THR A 415 -2.26 10.80 8.39
C THR A 415 -2.42 10.37 6.92
N GLY A 416 -2.78 11.29 6.03
CA GLY A 416 -2.85 11.07 4.59
C GLY A 416 -1.62 11.51 3.80
N SER A 417 -0.58 12.03 4.47
CA SER A 417 0.58 12.62 3.80
C SER A 417 1.59 11.57 3.34
N ALA A 418 2.01 11.65 2.07
CA ALA A 418 3.09 10.82 1.52
C ALA A 418 4.52 11.31 1.86
N GLY A 419 4.67 12.44 2.57
CA GLY A 419 5.95 12.87 3.15
C GLY A 419 7.02 13.34 2.14
N THR A 420 6.64 14.13 1.14
CA THR A 420 7.44 14.34 -0.08
C THR A 420 8.33 15.60 -0.11
N SER A 421 8.19 16.58 0.79
CA SER A 421 8.98 17.82 0.71
C SER A 421 9.41 18.41 2.06
N LEU A 422 10.72 18.55 2.21
CA LEU A 422 11.36 19.18 3.37
C LEU A 422 11.03 20.68 3.48
N SER A 423 10.94 21.41 2.35
CA SER A 423 10.68 22.85 2.35
C SER A 423 9.25 23.19 2.79
N ALA A 424 8.28 22.35 2.43
CA ALA A 424 6.91 22.48 2.87
C ALA A 424 6.74 22.06 4.34
N ALA A 425 7.48 21.05 4.82
CA ALA A 425 7.54 20.72 6.25
C ALA A 425 8.14 21.86 7.10
N LEU A 426 9.20 22.51 6.61
CA LEU A 426 9.77 23.71 7.24
C LEU A 426 8.79 24.89 7.24
N THR A 427 8.01 25.05 6.16
CA THR A 427 6.95 26.07 6.08
C THR A 427 5.86 25.81 7.12
N LEU A 428 5.44 24.56 7.30
CA LEU A 428 4.50 24.17 8.36
C LEU A 428 5.04 24.54 9.74
N LEU A 429 6.29 24.18 10.04
CA LEU A 429 6.93 24.51 11.32
C LEU A 429 7.04 26.02 11.54
N TYR A 430 7.40 26.78 10.51
CA TYR A 430 7.50 28.23 10.57
C TYR A 430 6.14 28.89 10.83
N LEU A 431 5.09 28.42 10.17
CA LEU A 431 3.73 28.96 10.33
C LEU A 431 3.12 28.57 11.69
N VAL A 432 3.38 27.36 12.17
CA VAL A 432 2.99 26.95 13.53
C VAL A 432 3.77 27.73 14.59
N GLY A 433 5.06 27.98 14.37
CA GLY A 433 5.88 28.84 15.23
C GLY A 433 5.44 30.32 15.21
N ALA A 434 4.92 30.80 14.08
CA ALA A 434 4.31 32.11 14.01
C ALA A 434 3.01 32.16 14.85
N LEU A 435 2.20 31.09 14.87
CA LEU A 435 0.98 31.05 15.70
C LEU A 435 1.27 31.11 17.20
N SER A 436 2.35 30.49 17.68
CA SER A 436 2.73 30.56 19.09
C SER A 436 3.23 31.94 19.51
N ALA A 437 3.79 32.73 18.58
CA ALA A 437 4.15 34.13 18.81
C ALA A 437 2.94 35.10 18.79
N TRP A 438 1.76 34.61 18.40
CA TRP A 438 0.51 35.40 18.30
C TRP A 438 -0.48 35.10 19.43
N ALA A 439 -0.15 34.17 20.34
CA ALA A 439 -0.78 34.10 21.64
C ALA A 439 -0.49 35.42 22.37
N LEU A 440 -1.52 36.25 22.53
CA LEU A 440 -1.43 37.61 23.07
C LEU A 440 -0.50 37.68 24.30
N PRO A 441 0.32 38.73 24.44
CA PRO A 441 0.96 39.04 25.71
C PRO A 441 -0.11 39.15 26.79
N VAL A 442 0.16 38.54 27.94
CA VAL A 442 -0.67 38.69 29.13
C VAL A 442 -0.49 40.12 29.65
N ASP A 443 -1.40 41.02 29.29
CA ASP A 443 -1.51 42.32 29.94
C ASP A 443 -2.59 42.26 31.04
N GLN A 444 -2.06 42.31 32.27
CA GLN A 444 -2.64 42.59 33.61
C GLN A 444 -3.89 41.85 34.10
#